data_AF-A0A7L0UPI4-F1
#
_entry.id   AF-A0A7L0UPI4-F1
#
_cell.length_a   1.000
_cell.length_b   1.000
_cell.length_c   1.000
_cell.angle_alpha   90.00
_cell.angle_beta   90.00
_cell.angle_gamma   90.00
#
_symmetry.space_group_name_H-M   'P 1'
#
loop_
_entity.id
_entity.type
_entity.pdbx_description
1 polymer ?
#
loop_
_entity_poly.entity_id
_entity_poly.type
_entity_poly.pdbx_seq_one_letter_code
_entity_poly.pdbx_strand_id
1 'polypeptide(L)'
;LQKLLGVINWLHPLLGLDNVMLRPLFELLKGESCLTSPRSLTSAATQALPQVENAIAERQAHRVVEELPIQLYVFTVQMHPIGLIAQWNEAWKEPLHFL
;
A
#
# COMPACT_ATOMS: atom_id res chain seq x y z
N LEU A 1 -12.15 -6.45 -12.10
CA LEU A 1 -10.88 -6.87 -11.49
C LEU A 1 -9.75 -5.86 -11.68
N GLN A 2 -9.32 -5.52 -12.90
CA GLN A 2 -8.20 -4.58 -13.12
C GLN A 2 -8.34 -3.24 -12.40
N LYS A 3 -9.54 -2.62 -12.43
CA LYS A 3 -9.80 -1.38 -11.67
C LYS A 3 -9.55 -1.55 -10.17
N LEU A 4 -10.04 -2.63 -9.57
CA LEU A 4 -9.83 -2.93 -8.14
C LEU A 4 -8.34 -3.08 -7.83
N LEU A 5 -7.63 -3.88 -8.62
CA LEU A 5 -6.19 -4.10 -8.41
C LEU A 5 -5.36 -2.85 -8.68
N GLY A 6 -5.80 -1.98 -9.59
CA GLY A 6 -5.23 -0.64 -9.77
C GLY A 6 -5.39 0.23 -8.53
N VAL A 7 -6.57 0.25 -7.91
CA VAL A 7 -6.83 0.97 -6.65
C VAL A 7 -5.98 0.39 -5.51
N ILE A 8 -5.91 -0.93 -5.37
CA ILE A 8 -5.08 -1.59 -4.35
C ILE A 8 -3.60 -1.26 -4.55
N ASN A 9 -3.11 -1.29 -5.79
CA ASN A 9 -1.74 -0.91 -6.10
C ASN A 9 -1.44 0.56 -5.79
N TRP A 10 -2.42 1.45 -6.01
CA TRP A 10 -2.30 2.87 -5.67
C TRP A 10 -2.26 3.09 -4.15
N LEU A 11 -3.08 2.36 -3.39
CA LEU A 11 -3.10 2.43 -1.92
C LEU A 11 -1.92 1.71 -1.26
N HIS A 12 -1.24 0.82 -1.99
CA HIS A 12 -0.22 -0.07 -1.44
C HIS A 12 0.85 0.64 -0.56
N PRO A 13 1.40 1.81 -0.94
CA PRO A 13 2.37 2.53 -0.10
C PRO A 13 1.80 2.96 1.25
N LEU A 14 0.50 3.27 1.31
CA LEU A 14 -0.19 3.72 2.53
C LEU A 14 -0.55 2.53 3.43
N LEU A 15 -0.92 1.40 2.81
CA LEU A 15 -1.42 0.24 3.53
C LEU A 15 -0.31 -0.63 4.13
N GLY A 16 0.94 -0.42 3.72
CA GLY A 16 2.13 -1.18 4.13
C GLY A 16 1.86 -2.68 4.23
N LEU A 17 1.21 -3.20 3.19
CA LEU A 17 0.90 -4.60 3.00
C LEU A 17 2.14 -5.31 2.43
N ASP A 18 2.28 -6.61 2.72
CA ASP A 18 3.36 -7.41 2.15
C ASP A 18 3.05 -7.73 0.67
N ASN A 19 4.05 -7.58 -0.20
CA ASN A 19 3.99 -8.00 -1.60
C ASN A 19 3.66 -9.49 -1.73
N VAL A 20 4.13 -10.34 -0.80
CA VAL A 20 3.81 -11.77 -0.80
C VAL A 20 2.31 -11.99 -0.56
N MET A 21 1.72 -11.20 0.32
CA MET A 21 0.29 -11.25 0.64
C MET A 21 -0.57 -10.80 -0.54
N LEU A 22 -0.17 -9.73 -1.24
CA LEU A 22 -0.91 -9.23 -2.40
C LEU A 22 -0.72 -10.07 -3.67
N ARG A 23 0.34 -10.88 -3.74
CA ARG A 23 0.67 -11.69 -4.92
C ARG A 23 -0.52 -12.44 -5.51
N PRO A 24 -1.35 -13.18 -4.74
CA PRO A 24 -2.49 -13.91 -5.27
C PRO A 24 -3.52 -13.03 -5.99
N LEU A 25 -3.63 -11.76 -5.60
CA LEU A 25 -4.52 -10.79 -6.25
C LEU A 25 -3.96 -10.38 -7.62
N PHE A 26 -2.66 -10.11 -7.72
CA PHE A 26 -2.01 -9.75 -8.99
C PHE A 26 -1.90 -10.93 -9.96
N GLU A 27 -1.77 -12.16 -9.47
CA GLU A 27 -1.82 -13.36 -10.31
C GLU A 27 -3.13 -13.47 -11.09
N LEU A 28 -4.23 -12.93 -10.56
CA LEU A 28 -5.51 -12.88 -11.28
C LEU A 28 -5.47 -12.04 -12.55
N LEU A 29 -4.44 -11.20 -12.77
CA LEU A 29 -4.25 -10.42 -14.00
C LEU A 29 -3.52 -11.18 -15.10
N LYS A 30 -2.85 -12.29 -14.77
CA LYS A 30 -2.18 -13.14 -15.76
C LYS A 30 -3.21 -13.85 -16.65
N GLY A 31 -2.77 -14.29 -17.84
CA GLY A 31 -3.65 -14.92 -18.84
C GLY A 31 -4.04 -13.96 -19.96
N GLU A 32 -5.25 -14.12 -20.48
CA GLU A 32 -5.72 -13.42 -21.69
C GLU A 32 -5.78 -11.90 -21.51
N SER A 33 -5.22 -11.16 -22.47
CA SER A 33 -5.11 -9.69 -22.40
C SER A 33 -6.46 -8.97 -22.61
N CYS A 34 -7.46 -9.67 -23.11
CA CYS A 34 -8.78 -9.10 -23.38
C CYS A 34 -9.47 -8.67 -22.07
N LEU A 35 -9.94 -7.41 -22.03
CA LEU A 35 -10.56 -6.83 -20.84
C LEU A 35 -11.87 -7.50 -20.43
N THR A 36 -12.54 -8.13 -21.39
CA THR A 36 -13.82 -8.83 -21.19
C THR A 36 -13.63 -10.32 -20.90
N SER A 37 -12.40 -10.82 -20.87
CA SER A 37 -12.15 -12.22 -20.53
C SER A 37 -12.66 -12.51 -19.12
N PRO A 38 -13.39 -13.61 -18.90
CA PRO A 38 -13.86 -13.97 -17.56
C PRO A 38 -12.66 -14.22 -16.65
N ARG A 39 -12.72 -13.71 -15.42
CA ARG A 39 -11.72 -13.94 -14.38
C ARG A 39 -12.46 -14.23 -13.07
N SER A 40 -12.06 -15.31 -12.42
CA SER A 40 -12.66 -15.76 -11.17
C SER A 40 -11.67 -15.57 -10.03
N LEU A 41 -12.18 -15.22 -8.85
CA LEU A 41 -11.35 -15.19 -7.64
C LEU A 41 -10.89 -16.62 -7.33
N THR A 42 -9.59 -16.79 -7.11
CA THR A 42 -9.02 -18.02 -6.57
C THR A 42 -9.24 -18.04 -5.05
N SER A 43 -9.17 -19.23 -4.44
CA SER A 43 -9.25 -19.36 -2.97
C SER A 43 -8.22 -18.47 -2.26
N ALA A 44 -7.00 -18.41 -2.78
CA ALA A 44 -5.94 -17.55 -2.24
C ALA A 44 -6.24 -16.05 -2.38
N ALA A 45 -6.80 -15.62 -3.51
CA ALA A 45 -7.22 -14.23 -3.68
C ALA A 45 -8.37 -13.85 -2.73
N THR A 46 -9.33 -14.75 -2.53
CA THR A 46 -10.44 -14.55 -1.58
C THR A 46 -9.93 -14.41 -0.14
N GLN A 47 -8.84 -15.10 0.22
CA GLN A 47 -8.21 -14.97 1.55
C GLN A 47 -7.40 -13.67 1.71
N ALA A 48 -6.85 -13.13 0.63
CA ALA A 48 -6.06 -11.89 0.66
C ALA A 48 -6.94 -10.62 0.79
N LEU A 49 -8.15 -10.62 0.20
CA LEU A 49 -9.02 -9.43 0.20
C LEU A 49 -9.37 -8.91 1.61
N PRO A 50 -9.76 -9.74 2.59
CA PRO A 50 -10.03 -9.26 3.95
C PRO A 50 -8.83 -8.58 4.61
N GLN A 51 -7.60 -8.99 4.28
CA GLN A 51 -6.40 -8.37 4.83
C GLN A 51 -6.18 -6.97 4.24
N VAL A 52 -6.50 -6.78 2.96
CA VAL A 52 -6.52 -5.46 2.32
C VAL A 52 -7.58 -4.57 2.98
N GLU A 53 -8.79 -5.09 3.20
CA GLU A 53 -9.87 -4.36 3.85
C GLU A 53 -9.50 -3.94 5.28
N ASN A 54 -8.93 -4.84 6.06
CA ASN A 54 -8.47 -4.53 7.42
C ASN A 54 -7.38 -3.45 7.41
N ALA A 55 -6.40 -3.54 6.51
CA ALA A 55 -5.37 -2.53 6.39
C ALA A 55 -5.93 -1.15 6.01
N ILE A 56 -6.95 -1.10 5.16
CA ILE A 56 -7.66 0.15 4.81
C ILE A 56 -8.41 0.70 6.02
N ALA A 57 -9.03 -0.15 6.84
CA ALA A 57 -9.76 0.27 8.02
C ALA A 57 -8.83 0.78 9.15
N GLU A 58 -7.65 0.17 9.28
CA GLU A 58 -6.69 0.47 10.33
C GLU A 58 -5.79 1.66 10.02
N ARG A 59 -5.53 1.94 8.73
CA ARG A 59 -4.56 2.96 8.31
C ARG A 59 -5.24 4.11 7.61
N GLN A 60 -4.84 5.33 7.98
CA GLN A 60 -5.30 6.55 7.36
C GLN A 60 -4.10 7.33 6.85
N ALA A 61 -4.28 8.03 5.72
CA ALA A 61 -3.30 9.00 5.27
C ALA A 61 -3.39 10.24 6.17
N HIS A 62 -2.23 10.79 6.52
CA HIS A 62 -2.15 12.03 7.26
C HIS A 62 -1.97 13.20 6.30
N ARG A 63 -2.62 14.32 6.60
CA ARG A 63 -2.43 15.56 5.85
C ARG A 63 -1.18 16.28 6.35
N VAL A 64 -0.47 16.95 5.44
CA VAL A 64 0.60 17.89 5.78
C VAL A 64 0.08 18.94 6.76
N VAL A 65 0.83 19.14 7.85
CA VAL A 65 0.62 20.20 8.83
C VAL A 65 1.58 21.35 8.50
N GLU A 66 1.05 22.52 8.18
CA GLU A 66 1.83 23.64 7.60
C GLU A 66 2.90 24.17 8.57
N GLU A 67 2.67 24.04 9.87
CA GLU A 67 3.55 24.52 10.92
C GLU A 67 4.74 23.58 11.21
N LEU A 68 4.74 22.37 10.65
CA LEU A 68 5.79 21.38 10.85
C LEU A 68 6.72 21.27 9.64
N PRO A 69 8.04 21.11 9.85
CA PRO A 69 8.97 20.92 8.75
C PRO A 69 8.70 19.57 8.04
N ILE A 70 8.84 19.58 6.72
CA ILE A 70 8.91 18.34 5.93
C ILE A 70 10.35 17.86 5.97
N GLN A 71 10.56 16.59 6.34
CA GLN A 71 11.87 16.00 6.53
C GLN A 71 12.06 14.80 5.60
N LEU A 72 13.27 14.66 5.05
CA LEU A 72 13.70 13.48 4.30
C LEU A 72 14.54 12.58 5.21
N TYR A 73 14.04 11.39 5.51
CA TYR A 73 14.76 10.35 6.20
C TYR A 73 15.37 9.40 5.16
N VAL A 74 16.68 9.19 5.21
CA VAL A 74 17.38 8.30 4.28
C VAL A 74 17.89 7.09 5.06
N PHE A 75 17.39 5.92 4.70
CA PHE A 75 17.79 4.63 5.26
C PHE A 75 18.60 3.87 4.23
N THR A 76 19.69 3.23 4.64
CA THR A 76 20.43 2.31 3.77
C THR A 76 20.02 0.88 4.12
N VAL A 77 19.21 0.25 3.27
CA VAL A 77 18.86 -1.17 3.42
C VAL A 77 19.65 -1.96 2.40
N GLN A 78 20.56 -2.81 2.88
CA GLN A 78 21.54 -3.54 2.06
C GLN A 78 22.41 -2.62 1.19
N MET A 79 22.10 -2.48 -0.10
CA MET A 79 22.84 -1.68 -1.09
C MET A 79 21.99 -0.58 -1.75
N HIS A 80 20.74 -0.39 -1.32
CA HIS A 80 19.85 0.59 -1.93
C HIS A 80 19.39 1.58 -0.86
N PRO A 81 19.67 2.89 -1.03
CA PRO A 81 19.10 3.90 -0.17
C PRO A 81 17.59 3.99 -0.40
N ILE A 82 16.83 4.02 0.68
CA ILE A 82 15.39 4.26 0.69
C ILE A 82 15.18 5.62 1.34
N GLY A 83 14.51 6.52 0.61
CA GLY A 83 14.09 7.82 1.12
C GLY A 83 12.64 7.77 1.60
N LEU A 84 12.38 8.37 2.76
CA LEU A 84 11.04 8.59 3.30
C LEU A 84 10.85 10.10 3.52
N ILE A 85 9.81 10.66 2.92
CA ILE A 85 9.40 12.05 3.18
C ILE A 85 8.32 11.98 4.27
N ALA A 86 8.52 12.72 5.37
CA ALA A 86 7.62 12.66 6.52
C ALA A 86 7.66 13.94 7.36
N GLN A 87 6.66 14.09 8.23
CA GLN A 87 6.63 15.06 9.31
C GLN A 87 6.72 14.34 10.66
N TRP A 88 7.50 14.89 11.58
CA TRP A 88 7.67 14.36 12.94
C TRP A 88 7.01 15.27 13.97
N ASN A 89 6.24 14.68 14.87
CA ASN A 89 5.69 15.35 16.05
C ASN A 89 5.43 14.34 17.18
N GLU A 90 6.14 14.51 18.29
CA GLU A 90 6.02 13.62 19.47
C GLU A 90 4.63 13.63 20.12
N ALA A 91 3.82 14.66 19.89
CA ALA A 91 2.46 14.75 20.43
C ALA A 91 1.45 13.88 19.67
N TRP A 92 1.79 13.35 18.48
CA TRP A 92 0.90 12.48 17.72
C TRP A 92 0.92 11.05 18.26
N LYS A 93 -0.21 10.34 18.07
CA LYS A 93 -0.33 8.92 18.41
C LYS A 93 0.74 8.09 17.67
N GLU A 94 1.01 8.45 16.43
CA GLU A 94 2.11 7.94 15.63
C GLU A 94 3.05 9.12 15.32
N PRO A 95 4.23 9.22 15.97
CA PRO A 95 5.04 10.43 15.89
C PRO A 95 5.57 10.77 14.50
N LEU A 96 5.62 9.80 13.59
CA LEU A 96 6.11 9.95 12.23
C LEU A 96 4.94 9.74 11.26
N HIS A 97 4.50 10.81 10.61
CA HIS A 97 3.53 10.73 9.53
C HIS A 97 4.23 10.89 8.18
N PHE A 98 4.17 9.86 7.33
CA PHE A 98 4.71 9.90 5.98
C PHE A 98 3.80 10.69 5.03
N LEU A 99 4.41 11.32 4.03
CA LEU A 99 3.74 12.13 3.00
C LEU A 99 3.57 11.36 1.68
#